data_AF-A0A8D8LHM0-F1
#
_entry.id   AF-A0A8D8LHM0-F1
#
_cell.length_a   1.000
_cell.length_b   1.000
_cell.length_c   1.000
_cell.angle_alpha   90.00
_cell.angle_beta   90.00
_cell.angle_gamma   90.00
#
_symmetry.space_group_name_H-M   'P 1'
#
loop_
_entity.id
_entity.type
_entity.pdbx_description
1 polymer ?
#
loop_
_entity_poly.entity_id
_entity_poly.type
_entity_poly.pdbx_seq_one_letter_code
_entity_poly.pdbx_strand_id
1 'polypeptide(L)'
;MFLPIMTFLYCLLLSLLINPLECLTSSEWGTSGASYTDEYESYTTAYINITYRDGLGRVHSDKSEIGKFGEAHVGYAVGILVHVKNDVTGDASGCHLPLKPSFGKQFPRGEPWIALVKRGGCNFQIKVNNAAAMNATGIIVYNDRESNNLDKMKLTKFPQSRNMSAVFTYKWKGEELARLLDNGTRIIAKITIASHCNRPYTNINRTSVLFVSISFIVLMIISLAWLIFYYVQRFRYIHAKDRLSVSR
;
A
#
# COMPACT_ATOMS: atom_id res chain seq x y z
N MET A 1 20.79 32.97 -39.05
CA MET A 1 21.62 32.09 -38.21
C MET A 1 21.08 31.87 -36.78
N PHE A 2 19.88 32.36 -36.43
CA PHE A 2 19.32 32.23 -35.07
C PHE A 2 18.18 31.21 -34.94
N LEU A 3 17.46 30.93 -36.03
CA LEU A 3 16.46 29.86 -36.08
C LEU A 3 17.05 28.44 -35.87
N PRO A 4 18.19 28.06 -36.50
CA PRO A 4 18.65 26.66 -36.43
C PRO A 4 19.16 26.25 -35.05
N ILE A 5 19.70 27.18 -34.25
CA ILE A 5 20.25 26.88 -32.92
C ILE A 5 19.12 26.71 -31.90
N MET A 6 18.08 27.54 -31.97
CA MET A 6 16.90 27.42 -31.11
C MET A 6 16.09 26.18 -31.46
N THR A 7 15.95 25.82 -32.74
CA THR A 7 15.33 24.56 -33.13
C THR A 7 16.18 23.35 -32.72
N PHE A 8 17.50 23.45 -32.76
CA PHE A 8 18.39 22.35 -32.33
C PHE A 8 18.30 22.13 -30.82
N LEU A 9 18.29 23.20 -30.00
CA LEU A 9 18.08 23.09 -28.55
C LEU A 9 16.69 22.54 -28.21
N TYR A 10 15.65 22.99 -28.93
CA TYR A 10 14.28 22.51 -28.73
C TYR A 10 14.10 21.05 -29.13
N CYS A 11 14.74 20.61 -30.23
CA CYS A 11 14.81 19.20 -30.64
C CYS A 11 15.60 18.34 -29.66
N LEU A 12 16.72 18.85 -29.12
CA LEU A 12 17.52 18.13 -28.13
C LEU A 12 16.70 17.91 -26.83
N LEU A 13 15.98 18.95 -26.39
CA LEU A 13 15.07 18.88 -25.25
C LEU A 13 13.87 17.95 -25.51
N LEU A 14 13.28 17.98 -26.70
CA LEU A 14 12.22 17.03 -27.09
C LEU A 14 12.73 15.59 -27.16
N SER A 15 13.94 15.37 -27.68
CA SER A 15 14.55 14.02 -27.76
C SER A 15 14.89 13.44 -26.39
N LEU A 16 15.18 14.28 -25.40
CA LEU A 16 15.36 13.87 -24.00
C LEU A 16 14.03 13.59 -23.29
N LEU A 17 12.92 14.15 -23.76
CA LEU A 17 11.57 13.97 -23.20
C LEU A 17 10.78 12.81 -23.86
N ILE A 18 11.14 12.39 -25.08
CA ILE A 18 10.39 11.39 -25.88
C ILE A 18 11.10 10.02 -25.96
N ASN A 19 12.14 9.75 -25.17
CA ASN A 19 12.71 8.41 -25.08
C ASN A 19 12.08 7.61 -23.92
N PRO A 20 11.01 6.82 -24.13
CA PRO A 20 10.71 5.72 -23.23
C PRO A 20 11.70 4.58 -23.52
N LEU A 21 12.44 4.18 -22.50
CA LEU A 21 13.11 2.87 -22.33
C LEU A 21 13.40 2.06 -23.61
N GLU A 22 14.65 2.11 -24.07
CA GLU A 22 15.29 0.90 -24.60
C GLU A 22 16.09 0.24 -23.46
N CYS A 23 15.80 -1.03 -23.25
CA CYS A 23 16.39 -1.90 -22.25
C CYS A 23 17.87 -2.12 -22.60
N LEU A 24 18.79 -1.41 -21.94
CA LEU A 24 20.20 -1.78 -21.95
C LEU A 24 20.45 -2.82 -20.87
N THR A 25 20.77 -4.01 -21.37
CA THR A 25 21.35 -5.13 -20.65
C THR A 25 22.64 -4.72 -19.93
N SER A 26 22.79 -5.26 -18.74
CA SER A 26 23.89 -5.13 -17.78
C SER A 26 25.32 -5.15 -18.35
N SER A 27 26.16 -4.22 -17.90
CA SER A 27 27.46 -4.53 -17.28
C SER A 27 28.08 -3.31 -16.57
N GLU A 28 28.27 -3.49 -15.26
CA GLU A 28 29.33 -2.92 -14.40
C GLU A 28 29.67 -1.43 -14.47
N TRP A 29 29.17 -0.63 -13.51
CA TRP A 29 29.98 0.38 -12.83
C TRP A 29 29.62 0.40 -11.34
N GLY A 30 30.56 -0.04 -10.50
CA GLY A 30 30.50 0.17 -9.07
C GLY A 30 30.97 1.58 -8.73
N THR A 31 30.17 2.30 -7.94
CA THR A 31 30.65 3.30 -6.99
C THR A 31 29.61 3.51 -5.91
N SER A 32 30.10 3.47 -4.68
CA SER A 32 29.44 3.62 -3.40
C SER A 32 28.66 4.93 -3.22
N GLY A 33 27.52 4.84 -2.53
CA GLY A 33 27.04 5.92 -1.66
C GLY A 33 25.70 6.56 -2.02
N ALA A 34 24.60 5.88 -1.71
CA ALA A 34 23.40 6.44 -1.05
C ALA A 34 22.32 5.35 -1.02
N SER A 35 22.22 4.63 0.10
CA SER A 35 21.11 3.73 0.37
C SER A 35 19.86 4.55 0.71
N TYR A 36 19.20 5.10 -0.31
CA TYR A 36 17.79 5.43 -0.20
C TYR A 36 17.03 4.12 -0.28
N THR A 37 16.58 3.63 0.87
CA THR A 37 15.63 2.51 0.93
C THR A 37 14.33 2.97 0.28
N ASP A 38 14.17 2.69 -1.02
CA ASP A 38 12.83 2.59 -1.60
C ASP A 38 12.10 1.53 -0.78
N GLU A 39 11.16 1.95 0.07
CA GLU A 39 10.23 1.04 0.74
C GLU A 39 9.38 0.39 -0.35
N TYR A 40 9.84 -0.74 -0.86
CA TYR A 40 9.00 -1.66 -1.61
C TYR A 40 7.86 -2.08 -0.67
N GLU A 41 6.64 -1.59 -0.91
CA GLU A 41 5.45 -2.12 -0.26
C GLU A 41 5.18 -3.55 -0.77
N SER A 42 5.99 -4.49 -0.27
CA SER A 42 5.74 -5.91 -0.41
C SER A 42 4.58 -6.28 0.52
N TYR A 43 3.55 -6.93 -0.01
CA TYR A 43 2.44 -7.47 0.77
C TYR A 43 2.14 -8.89 0.34
N THR A 44 1.64 -9.69 1.27
CA THR A 44 1.27 -11.08 1.01
C THR A 44 -0.24 -11.20 1.07
N THR A 45 -0.84 -11.74 0.01
CA THR A 45 -2.27 -12.06 -0.01
C THR A 45 -2.53 -13.40 0.69
N ALA A 46 -3.77 -13.59 1.13
CA ALA A 46 -4.22 -14.77 1.85
C ALA A 46 -5.43 -15.38 1.14
N TYR A 47 -5.41 -16.70 0.99
CA TYR A 47 -6.62 -17.46 0.73
C TYR A 47 -7.37 -17.64 2.05
N ILE A 48 -8.65 -17.27 2.04
CA ILE A 48 -9.59 -17.57 3.11
C ILE A 48 -10.48 -18.68 2.58
N ASN A 49 -10.36 -19.87 3.18
CA ASN A 49 -11.21 -21.01 2.90
C ASN A 49 -12.20 -21.20 4.05
N ILE A 50 -13.49 -21.13 3.74
CA ILE A 50 -14.60 -21.19 4.69
C ILE A 50 -15.42 -22.43 4.35
N THR A 51 -15.69 -23.25 5.35
CA THR A 51 -16.59 -24.41 5.21
C THR A 51 -17.64 -24.37 6.32
N TYR A 52 -18.92 -24.48 5.95
CA TYR A 52 -20.04 -24.50 6.90
C TYR A 52 -21.20 -25.35 6.38
N ARG A 53 -22.13 -25.67 7.28
CA ARG A 53 -23.40 -26.32 6.92
C ARG A 53 -24.52 -25.29 6.98
N ASP A 54 -25.34 -25.22 5.95
CA ASP A 54 -26.54 -24.38 5.96
C ASP A 54 -27.64 -24.98 6.85
N GLY A 55 -28.74 -24.23 7.02
CA GLY A 55 -29.90 -24.70 7.80
C GLY A 55 -30.61 -25.92 7.20
N LEU A 56 -30.34 -26.27 5.93
CA LEU A 56 -30.86 -27.46 5.23
C LEU A 56 -29.87 -28.65 5.33
N GLY A 57 -28.75 -28.49 6.03
CA GLY A 57 -27.71 -29.50 6.21
C GLY A 57 -26.72 -29.64 5.05
N ARG A 58 -26.83 -28.83 3.99
CA ARG A 58 -25.91 -28.84 2.84
C ARG A 58 -24.59 -28.21 3.24
N VAL A 59 -23.49 -28.83 2.80
CA VAL A 59 -22.14 -28.32 3.06
C VAL A 59 -21.80 -27.29 1.98
N HIS A 60 -21.48 -26.07 2.41
CA HIS A 60 -20.92 -25.03 1.57
C HIS A 60 -19.43 -24.88 1.87
N SER A 61 -18.61 -24.80 0.81
CA SER A 61 -17.17 -24.57 0.92
C SER A 61 -16.75 -23.56 -0.13
N ASP A 62 -16.14 -22.46 0.31
CA ASP A 62 -15.66 -21.36 -0.53
C ASP A 62 -14.19 -21.11 -0.23
N LYS A 63 -13.35 -21.14 -1.26
CA LYS A 63 -11.93 -20.76 -1.18
C LYS A 63 -11.69 -19.55 -2.06
N SER A 64 -11.38 -18.43 -1.44
CA SER A 64 -11.24 -17.15 -2.14
C SER A 64 -9.97 -16.40 -1.73
N GLU A 65 -9.28 -15.77 -2.70
CA GLU A 65 -8.09 -14.91 -2.47
C GLU A 65 -8.53 -13.49 -2.09
N ILE A 66 -9.10 -13.35 -0.90
CA ILE A 66 -9.76 -12.12 -0.46
C ILE A 66 -9.18 -11.57 0.84
N GLY A 67 -7.95 -12.00 1.19
CA GLY A 67 -7.25 -11.54 2.38
C GLY A 67 -5.89 -10.92 2.07
N LYS A 68 -5.39 -10.08 2.97
CA LYS A 68 -3.99 -9.64 3.04
C LYS A 68 -3.44 -9.88 4.44
N PHE A 69 -2.26 -10.47 4.54
CA PHE A 69 -1.58 -10.66 5.83
C PHE A 69 -1.06 -9.34 6.39
N GLY A 70 -1.02 -9.24 7.72
CA GLY A 70 -0.28 -8.21 8.44
C GLY A 70 1.23 -8.47 8.44
N GLU A 71 2.01 -7.43 8.73
CA GLU A 71 3.49 -7.47 8.64
C GLU A 71 4.19 -8.29 9.73
N ALA A 72 3.50 -8.61 10.84
CA ALA A 72 4.12 -9.28 11.98
C ALA A 72 4.43 -10.77 11.71
N HIS A 73 3.45 -11.50 11.20
CA HIS A 73 3.53 -12.94 10.95
C HIS A 73 2.68 -13.34 9.74
N VAL A 74 3.31 -14.04 8.80
CA VAL A 74 2.66 -14.66 7.64
C VAL A 74 2.72 -16.16 7.86
N GLY A 75 1.55 -16.76 8.06
CA GLY A 75 1.48 -18.15 8.46
C GLY A 75 0.13 -18.78 8.16
N TYR A 76 0.08 -20.09 8.38
CA TYR A 76 -1.13 -20.87 8.30
C TYR A 76 -1.92 -20.78 9.61
N ALA A 77 -3.25 -20.70 9.51
CA ALA A 77 -4.13 -20.83 10.66
C ALA A 77 -5.41 -21.58 10.30
N VAL A 78 -5.89 -22.43 11.22
CA VAL A 78 -7.14 -23.16 11.09
C VAL A 78 -7.86 -23.11 12.41
N GLY A 79 -9.16 -22.90 12.36
CA GLY A 79 -10.00 -23.05 13.52
C GLY A 79 -11.47 -22.82 13.23
N ILE A 80 -12.28 -22.98 14.27
CA ILE A 80 -13.65 -22.49 14.27
C ILE A 80 -13.60 -20.96 14.19
N LEU A 81 -14.31 -20.38 13.23
CA LEU A 81 -14.44 -18.93 13.13
C LEU A 81 -15.43 -18.44 14.20
N VAL A 82 -15.04 -17.42 14.95
CA VAL A 82 -15.86 -16.84 16.02
C VAL A 82 -15.96 -15.34 15.82
N HIS A 83 -17.18 -14.84 15.61
CA HIS A 83 -17.44 -13.41 15.56
C HIS A 83 -17.46 -12.87 16.99
N VAL A 84 -16.68 -11.81 17.24
CA VAL A 84 -16.51 -11.26 18.59
C VAL A 84 -17.28 -9.95 18.69
N LYS A 85 -18.09 -9.81 19.74
CA LYS A 85 -18.83 -8.58 20.05
C LYS A 85 -18.69 -8.20 21.51
N ASN A 86 -18.84 -6.92 21.79
CA ASN A 86 -19.03 -6.41 23.13
C ASN A 86 -20.52 -6.55 23.52
N ASP A 87 -20.81 -7.19 24.65
CA ASP A 87 -22.19 -7.40 25.13
C ASP A 87 -22.97 -6.10 25.38
N VAL A 88 -22.27 -5.04 25.79
CA VAL A 88 -22.91 -3.78 26.22
C VAL A 88 -23.21 -2.90 25.01
N THR A 89 -22.23 -2.72 24.13
CA THR A 89 -22.34 -1.79 23.00
C THR A 89 -22.71 -2.46 21.69
N GLY A 90 -22.66 -3.80 21.62
CA GLY A 90 -22.78 -4.55 20.37
C GLY A 90 -21.60 -4.35 19.41
N ASP A 91 -20.54 -3.66 19.86
CA ASP A 91 -19.38 -3.33 19.02
C ASP A 91 -18.56 -4.58 18.69
N ALA A 92 -18.39 -4.83 17.39
CA ALA A 92 -17.62 -5.95 16.85
C ALA A 92 -16.13 -5.64 16.66
N SER A 93 -15.63 -4.51 17.18
CA SER A 93 -14.24 -4.07 16.97
C SER A 93 -13.20 -4.93 17.69
N GLY A 94 -13.56 -5.65 18.75
CA GLY A 94 -12.59 -6.43 19.55
C GLY A 94 -11.59 -5.57 20.34
N CYS A 95 -11.91 -4.30 20.62
CA CYS A 95 -11.01 -3.38 21.30
C CYS A 95 -10.97 -3.52 22.83
N HIS A 96 -12.05 -4.01 23.44
CA HIS A 96 -12.19 -4.11 24.89
C HIS A 96 -12.25 -5.57 25.33
N LEU A 97 -11.52 -5.90 26.39
CA LEU A 97 -11.61 -7.19 27.07
C LEU A 97 -12.73 -7.17 28.13
N PRO A 98 -13.29 -8.34 28.49
CA PRO A 98 -13.08 -9.64 27.87
C PRO A 98 -13.76 -9.72 26.49
N LEU A 99 -13.11 -10.37 25.52
CA LEU A 99 -13.76 -10.71 24.26
C LEU A 99 -14.86 -11.73 24.53
N LYS A 100 -16.00 -11.59 23.86
CA LYS A 100 -17.11 -12.56 23.93
C LYS A 100 -17.58 -12.95 22.54
N PRO A 101 -17.94 -14.22 22.33
CA PRO A 101 -18.52 -14.64 21.06
C PRO A 101 -19.90 -13.98 20.87
N SER A 102 -20.22 -13.60 19.64
CA SER A 102 -21.53 -13.00 19.31
C SER A 102 -22.68 -14.00 19.45
N PHE A 103 -22.38 -15.29 19.32
CA PHE A 103 -23.30 -16.38 19.51
C PHE A 103 -22.72 -17.41 20.50
N GLY A 104 -23.57 -17.86 21.43
CA GLY A 104 -23.16 -18.75 22.53
C GLY A 104 -22.54 -17.98 23.71
N LYS A 105 -22.23 -18.71 24.79
CA LYS A 105 -21.70 -18.12 26.04
C LYS A 105 -20.18 -18.28 26.20
N GLN A 106 -19.54 -19.15 25.41
CA GLN A 106 -18.13 -19.53 25.60
C GLN A 106 -17.45 -19.78 24.26
N PHE A 107 -16.14 -19.51 24.21
CA PHE A 107 -15.29 -19.90 23.08
C PHE A 107 -15.17 -21.44 22.99
N PRO A 108 -14.87 -21.98 21.80
CA PRO A 108 -14.61 -23.41 21.63
C PRO A 108 -13.50 -23.90 22.58
N ARG A 109 -13.79 -24.96 23.34
CA ARG A 109 -12.81 -25.58 24.26
C ARG A 109 -12.15 -26.77 23.59
N GLY A 110 -10.82 -26.80 23.59
CA GLY A 110 -10.05 -27.91 23.00
C GLY A 110 -9.95 -27.89 21.48
N GLU A 111 -10.58 -26.93 20.81
CA GLU A 111 -10.48 -26.72 19.36
C GLU A 111 -9.80 -25.37 19.08
N PRO A 112 -8.90 -25.29 18.08
CA PRO A 112 -8.36 -24.01 17.66
C PRO A 112 -9.48 -23.14 17.08
N TRP A 113 -9.40 -21.83 17.32
CA TRP A 113 -10.40 -20.87 16.83
C TRP A 113 -9.73 -19.63 16.25
N ILE A 114 -10.46 -18.95 15.38
CA ILE A 114 -10.04 -17.73 14.68
C ILE A 114 -11.04 -16.63 15.00
N ALA A 115 -10.56 -15.47 15.45
CA ALA A 115 -11.40 -14.32 15.75
C ALA A 115 -11.80 -13.58 14.46
N LEU A 116 -13.08 -13.25 14.31
CA LEU A 116 -13.58 -12.32 13.30
C LEU A 116 -13.95 -11.00 14.00
N VAL A 117 -13.34 -9.89 13.58
CA VAL A 117 -13.57 -8.56 14.15
C VAL A 117 -13.69 -7.48 13.09
N LYS A 118 -14.44 -6.43 13.39
CA LYS A 118 -14.60 -5.25 12.54
C LYS A 118 -13.40 -4.30 12.67
N ARG A 119 -13.04 -3.64 11.57
CA ARG A 119 -12.15 -2.46 11.58
C ARG A 119 -12.77 -1.29 12.34
N GLY A 120 -11.91 -0.49 12.99
CA GLY A 120 -12.30 0.73 13.72
C GLY A 120 -12.17 0.58 15.23
N GLY A 121 -12.44 1.67 15.98
CA GLY A 121 -12.43 1.72 17.44
C GLY A 121 -11.04 1.75 18.09
N CYS A 122 -10.08 0.96 17.59
CA CYS A 122 -8.71 0.90 18.12
C CYS A 122 -7.73 0.38 17.04
N ASN A 123 -6.44 0.46 17.36
CA ASN A 123 -5.36 -0.01 16.50
C ASN A 123 -5.43 -1.53 16.25
N PHE A 124 -5.00 -1.96 15.05
CA PHE A 124 -4.96 -3.38 14.68
C PHE A 124 -4.17 -4.23 15.68
N GLN A 125 -3.06 -3.69 16.20
CA GLN A 125 -2.24 -4.39 17.20
C GLN A 125 -3.03 -4.75 18.47
N ILE A 126 -3.91 -3.86 18.94
CA ILE A 126 -4.73 -4.09 20.14
C ILE A 126 -5.69 -5.25 19.88
N LYS A 127 -6.32 -5.29 18.70
CA LYS A 127 -7.22 -6.39 18.30
C LYS A 127 -6.49 -7.73 18.28
N VAL A 128 -5.30 -7.77 17.68
CA VAL A 128 -4.46 -8.97 17.61
C VAL A 128 -4.05 -9.42 19.02
N ASN A 129 -3.59 -8.50 19.87
CA ASN A 129 -3.18 -8.81 21.24
C ASN A 129 -4.36 -9.33 22.09
N ASN A 130 -5.54 -8.73 21.98
CA ASN A 130 -6.74 -9.16 22.69
C ASN A 130 -7.19 -10.57 22.26
N ALA A 131 -7.11 -10.86 20.96
CA ALA A 131 -7.42 -12.20 20.45
C ALA A 131 -6.37 -13.23 20.89
N ALA A 132 -5.08 -12.88 20.86
CA ALA A 132 -4.00 -13.73 21.38
C ALA A 132 -4.18 -14.02 22.89
N ALA A 133 -4.58 -13.02 23.68
CA ALA A 133 -4.87 -13.19 25.12
C ALA A 133 -6.03 -14.16 25.40
N MET A 134 -6.89 -14.42 24.40
CA MET A 134 -7.99 -15.38 24.47
C MET A 134 -7.65 -16.72 23.78
N ASN A 135 -6.36 -17.00 23.51
CA ASN A 135 -5.87 -18.20 22.84
C ASN A 135 -6.42 -18.41 21.42
N ALA A 136 -6.67 -17.33 20.68
CA ALA A 136 -6.98 -17.43 19.26
C ALA A 136 -5.74 -17.86 18.46
N THR A 137 -5.93 -18.74 17.48
CA THR A 137 -4.86 -19.15 16.55
C THR A 137 -4.62 -18.15 15.43
N GLY A 138 -5.63 -17.34 15.12
CA GLY A 138 -5.58 -16.31 14.10
C GLY A 138 -6.70 -15.29 14.25
N ILE A 139 -6.62 -14.22 13.49
CA ILE A 139 -7.61 -13.14 13.48
C ILE A 139 -7.85 -12.68 12.04
N ILE A 140 -9.12 -12.55 11.69
CA ILE A 140 -9.60 -11.95 10.45
C ILE A 140 -10.25 -10.62 10.83
N VAL A 141 -9.66 -9.53 10.35
CA VAL A 141 -10.19 -8.18 10.52
C VAL A 141 -10.87 -7.76 9.23
N TYR A 142 -12.18 -7.53 9.25
CA TYR A 142 -12.92 -7.10 8.07
C TYR A 142 -13.07 -5.59 8.02
N ASN A 143 -13.04 -5.06 6.80
CA ASN A 143 -13.12 -3.63 6.56
C ASN A 143 -14.50 -3.06 6.95
N ASP A 144 -14.54 -1.80 7.36
CA ASP A 144 -15.76 -1.05 7.70
C ASP A 144 -16.30 -0.24 6.50
N ARG A 145 -15.45 -0.03 5.49
CA ARG A 145 -15.76 0.65 4.23
C ARG A 145 -15.74 -0.31 3.04
N GLU A 146 -16.60 -0.04 2.06
CA GLU A 146 -16.50 -0.70 0.76
C GLU A 146 -15.25 -0.19 0.04
N SER A 147 -14.40 -1.11 -0.40
CA SER A 147 -13.15 -0.80 -1.08
C SER A 147 -12.77 -1.99 -1.96
N ASN A 148 -12.30 -1.71 -3.17
CA ASN A 148 -11.76 -2.72 -4.07
C ASN A 148 -10.29 -3.07 -3.73
N ASN A 149 -9.68 -2.32 -2.81
CA ASN A 149 -8.32 -2.55 -2.33
C ASN A 149 -8.32 -2.79 -0.82
N LEU A 150 -7.60 -3.83 -0.41
CA LEU A 150 -7.33 -4.09 1.00
C LEU A 150 -6.12 -3.27 1.47
N ASP A 151 -6.26 -2.61 2.62
CA ASP A 151 -5.15 -1.94 3.28
C ASP A 151 -4.19 -2.97 3.87
N LYS A 152 -2.90 -2.63 3.93
CA LYS A 152 -1.90 -3.44 4.62
C LYS A 152 -1.96 -3.14 6.11
N MET A 153 -2.15 -4.16 6.94
CA MET A 153 -2.10 -4.00 8.40
C MET A 153 -0.64 -3.87 8.86
N LYS A 154 -0.29 -2.68 9.36
CA LYS A 154 0.97 -2.46 10.07
C LYS A 154 0.85 -3.04 11.47
N LEU A 155 1.61 -4.09 11.74
CA LEU A 155 1.64 -4.79 13.02
C LEU A 155 3.08 -4.81 13.53
N THR A 156 3.26 -4.58 14.82
CA THR A 156 4.56 -4.70 15.46
C THR A 156 4.73 -6.13 15.98
N LYS A 157 5.97 -6.64 15.90
CA LYS A 157 6.28 -8.00 16.35
C LYS A 157 6.31 -8.04 17.88
N PHE A 158 5.17 -8.35 18.50
CA PHE A 158 5.06 -8.58 19.94
C PHE A 158 5.24 -10.08 20.27
N PRO A 159 5.87 -10.44 21.41
CA PRO A 159 6.08 -11.84 21.79
C PRO A 159 4.79 -12.66 21.85
N GLN A 160 3.72 -12.08 22.39
CA GLN A 160 2.43 -12.74 22.60
C GLN A 160 1.67 -13.02 21.28
N SER A 161 1.95 -12.29 20.21
CA SER A 161 1.30 -12.42 18.89
C SER A 161 2.26 -12.87 17.78
N ARG A 162 3.47 -13.31 18.15
CA ARG A 162 4.57 -13.60 17.22
C ARG A 162 4.26 -14.70 16.19
N ASN A 163 3.40 -15.65 16.57
CA ASN A 163 3.02 -16.80 15.74
C ASN A 163 1.55 -16.79 15.33
N MET A 164 0.86 -15.66 15.53
CA MET A 164 -0.56 -15.55 15.26
C MET A 164 -0.79 -14.97 13.86
N SER A 165 -1.57 -15.66 13.04
CA SER A 165 -1.88 -15.20 11.68
C SER A 165 -2.96 -14.11 11.70
N ALA A 166 -2.63 -12.91 11.24
CA ALA A 166 -3.56 -11.79 11.13
C ALA A 166 -3.83 -11.45 9.67
N VAL A 167 -5.10 -11.53 9.26
CA VAL A 167 -5.53 -11.27 7.87
C VAL A 167 -6.57 -10.16 7.83
N PHE A 168 -6.41 -9.22 6.91
CA PHE A 168 -7.38 -8.18 6.61
C PHE A 168 -8.24 -8.61 5.41
N THR A 169 -9.56 -8.47 5.50
CA THR A 169 -10.52 -8.86 4.45
C THR A 169 -11.52 -7.74 4.14
N TYR A 170 -12.28 -7.91 3.05
CA TYR A 170 -13.26 -6.95 2.59
C TYR A 170 -14.49 -6.88 3.50
N LYS A 171 -15.20 -5.75 3.43
CA LYS A 171 -16.44 -5.52 4.19
C LYS A 171 -17.50 -6.55 3.85
N TRP A 172 -17.83 -6.70 2.55
CA TRP A 172 -18.87 -7.61 2.08
C TRP A 172 -18.68 -9.05 2.60
N LYS A 173 -17.46 -9.59 2.54
CA LYS A 173 -17.16 -10.94 3.04
C LYS A 173 -17.24 -10.99 4.57
N GLY A 174 -16.70 -9.99 5.27
CA GLY A 174 -16.75 -9.94 6.73
C GLY A 174 -18.17 -9.89 7.28
N GLU A 175 -19.04 -9.08 6.67
CA GLU A 175 -20.44 -8.95 7.07
C GLU A 175 -21.27 -10.21 6.74
N GLU A 176 -20.98 -10.87 5.62
CA GLU A 176 -21.54 -12.18 5.29
C GLU A 176 -21.23 -13.20 6.39
N LEU A 177 -19.95 -13.36 6.74
CA LEU A 177 -19.51 -14.30 7.77
C LEU A 177 -20.05 -13.93 9.16
N ALA A 178 -20.06 -12.64 9.50
CA ALA A 178 -20.62 -12.13 10.75
C ALA A 178 -22.10 -12.52 10.90
N ARG A 179 -22.92 -12.34 9.85
CA ARG A 179 -24.35 -12.72 9.90
C ARG A 179 -24.55 -14.21 10.11
N LEU A 180 -23.77 -15.05 9.40
CA LEU A 180 -23.85 -16.50 9.55
C LEU A 180 -23.50 -16.93 10.98
N LEU A 181 -22.44 -16.36 11.56
CA LEU A 181 -21.99 -16.65 12.93
C LEU A 181 -22.98 -16.15 13.98
N ASP A 182 -23.54 -14.95 13.79
CA ASP A 182 -24.56 -14.38 14.68
C ASP A 182 -25.84 -15.23 14.70
N ASN A 183 -26.18 -15.89 13.58
CA ASN A 183 -27.28 -16.85 13.49
C ASN A 183 -26.94 -18.25 14.04
N GLY A 184 -25.74 -18.45 14.59
CA GLY A 184 -25.31 -19.72 15.17
C GLY A 184 -24.77 -20.75 14.17
N THR A 185 -24.46 -20.33 12.93
CA THR A 185 -23.83 -21.22 11.95
C THR A 185 -22.39 -21.51 12.37
N ARG A 186 -22.03 -22.78 12.55
CA ARG A 186 -20.65 -23.17 12.84
C ARG A 186 -19.82 -23.15 11.55
N ILE A 187 -18.86 -22.24 11.49
CA ILE A 187 -17.96 -22.07 10.36
C ILE A 187 -16.55 -22.54 10.72
N ILE A 188 -15.94 -23.35 9.86
CA ILE A 188 -14.52 -23.69 9.93
C ILE A 188 -13.79 -22.78 8.92
N ALA A 189 -12.82 -22.02 9.42
CA ALA A 189 -11.98 -21.17 8.59
C ALA A 189 -10.55 -21.74 8.51
N LYS A 190 -9.99 -21.67 7.31
CA LYS A 190 -8.61 -22.04 6.98
C LYS A 190 -7.95 -20.90 6.22
N ILE A 191 -6.91 -20.35 6.80
CA ILE A 191 -6.10 -19.25 6.25
C ILE A 191 -4.83 -19.87 5.67
N THR A 192 -4.58 -19.67 4.38
CA THR A 192 -3.34 -20.12 3.71
C THR A 192 -2.70 -18.97 2.94
N ILE A 193 -1.38 -19.06 2.78
CA ILE A 193 -0.60 -18.13 1.96
C ILE A 193 -1.05 -18.24 0.50
N ALA A 194 -1.28 -17.09 -0.15
CA ALA A 194 -1.58 -17.02 -1.57
C ALA A 194 -0.37 -16.49 -2.34
N SER A 195 -0.38 -15.22 -2.74
CA SER A 195 0.65 -14.60 -3.55
C SER A 195 1.47 -13.59 -2.76
N HIS A 196 2.78 -13.54 -3.02
CA HIS A 196 3.63 -12.45 -2.56
C HIS A 196 3.67 -11.38 -3.64
N CYS A 197 3.07 -10.22 -3.36
CA CYS A 197 3.04 -9.10 -4.28
C CYS A 197 4.07 -8.07 -3.86
N ASN A 198 5.07 -7.83 -4.71
CA ASN A 198 5.87 -6.62 -4.64
C ASN A 198 5.24 -5.62 -5.59
N ARG A 199 4.54 -4.61 -5.06
CA ARG A 199 4.23 -3.46 -5.91
C ARG A 199 5.50 -2.63 -6.01
N PRO A 200 6.11 -2.47 -7.20
CA PRO A 200 7.04 -1.37 -7.38
C PRO A 200 6.24 -0.11 -7.07
N TYR A 201 6.72 0.69 -6.13
CA TYR A 201 6.12 1.98 -5.83
C TYR A 201 6.00 2.75 -7.15
N THR A 202 4.78 2.91 -7.67
CA THR A 202 4.54 3.75 -8.83
C THR A 202 4.82 5.16 -8.36
N ASN A 203 5.98 5.63 -8.79
CA ASN A 203 6.67 6.82 -8.37
C ASN A 203 5.95 8.11 -8.81
N ILE A 204 4.65 8.25 -8.51
CA ILE A 204 3.81 9.41 -8.87
C ILE A 204 4.45 10.71 -8.33
N ASN A 205 5.16 10.61 -7.20
CA ASN A 205 5.89 11.72 -6.61
C ASN A 205 7.26 11.97 -7.25
N ARG A 206 7.99 10.94 -7.73
CA ARG A 206 9.26 11.19 -8.44
C ARG A 206 9.03 11.78 -9.83
N THR A 207 8.04 11.33 -10.60
CA THR A 207 7.74 11.97 -11.91
C THR A 207 7.30 13.42 -11.74
N SER A 208 6.49 13.73 -10.72
CA SER A 208 6.08 15.11 -10.42
C SER A 208 7.26 15.98 -9.98
N VAL A 209 8.14 15.48 -9.09
CA VAL A 209 9.33 16.20 -8.63
C VAL A 209 10.36 16.39 -9.75
N LEU A 210 10.58 15.37 -10.59
CA LEU A 210 11.46 15.45 -11.76
C LEU A 210 10.92 16.44 -12.81
N PHE A 211 9.60 16.47 -13.03
CA PHE A 211 8.99 17.43 -13.96
C PHE A 211 9.18 18.88 -13.49
N VAL A 212 9.02 19.14 -12.19
CA VAL A 212 9.23 20.47 -11.60
C VAL A 212 10.70 20.90 -11.68
N SER A 213 11.64 19.99 -11.38
CA SER A 213 13.08 20.31 -11.41
C SER A 213 13.62 20.53 -12.83
N ILE A 214 13.19 19.72 -13.80
CA ILE A 214 13.55 19.89 -15.22
C ILE A 214 13.06 21.24 -15.73
N SER A 215 11.82 21.62 -15.41
CA SER A 215 11.25 22.91 -15.80
C SER A 215 12.06 24.08 -15.25
N PHE A 216 12.48 24.00 -13.99
CA PHE A 216 13.29 25.03 -13.35
C PHE A 216 14.66 25.20 -14.02
N ILE A 217 15.34 24.09 -14.35
CA ILE A 217 16.65 24.12 -15.03
C ILE A 217 16.53 24.73 -16.44
N VAL A 218 15.49 24.37 -17.19
CA VAL A 218 15.23 24.92 -18.53
C VAL A 218 15.01 26.43 -18.48
N LEU A 219 14.20 26.90 -17.53
CA LEU A 219 13.97 28.35 -17.34
C LEU A 219 15.25 29.09 -16.95
N MET A 220 16.09 28.49 -16.10
CA MET A 220 17.39 29.07 -15.74
C MET A 220 18.29 29.26 -16.98
N ILE A 221 18.38 28.24 -17.85
CA ILE A 221 19.20 28.28 -19.06
C ILE A 221 18.68 29.33 -20.05
N ILE A 222 17.36 29.41 -20.27
CA ILE A 222 16.75 30.39 -21.17
C ILE A 222 17.04 31.82 -20.67
N SER A 223 16.88 32.07 -19.37
CA SER A 223 17.18 33.38 -18.77
C SER A 223 18.65 33.77 -18.93
N LEU A 224 19.58 32.83 -18.75
CA LEU A 224 21.01 33.08 -18.92
C LEU A 224 21.37 33.37 -20.37
N ALA A 225 20.83 32.60 -21.32
CA ALA A 225 21.04 32.84 -22.75
C ALA A 225 20.53 34.23 -23.16
N TRP A 226 19.34 34.62 -22.68
CA TRP A 226 18.76 35.93 -22.98
C TRP A 226 19.62 37.08 -22.44
N LEU A 227 20.15 36.95 -21.22
CA LEU A 227 21.04 37.94 -20.62
C LEU A 227 22.36 38.08 -21.39
N ILE A 228 22.96 36.96 -21.80
CA ILE A 228 24.18 36.96 -22.63
C ILE A 228 23.92 37.68 -23.96
N PHE A 229 22.83 37.37 -24.64
CA PHE A 229 22.49 38.04 -25.90
C PHE A 229 22.22 39.53 -25.72
N TYR A 230 21.47 39.91 -24.68
CA TYR A 230 21.26 41.31 -24.32
C TYR A 230 22.60 42.04 -24.13
N TYR A 231 23.53 41.43 -23.40
CA TYR A 231 24.84 42.02 -23.14
C TYR A 231 25.69 42.16 -24.42
N VAL A 232 25.74 41.14 -25.26
CA VAL A 232 26.49 41.17 -26.54
C VAL A 232 25.89 42.19 -27.51
N GLN A 233 24.57 42.23 -27.64
CA GLN A 233 23.88 43.23 -28.46
C GLN A 233 24.14 44.64 -27.95
N ARG A 234 24.08 44.83 -26.63
CA ARG A 234 24.36 46.13 -25.98
C ARG A 234 25.80 46.59 -26.21
N PHE A 235 26.77 45.68 -26.08
CA PHE A 235 28.18 45.99 -26.32
C PHE A 235 28.42 46.41 -27.77
N ARG A 236 27.88 45.65 -28.74
CA ARG A 236 27.97 46.01 -30.16
C ARG A 236 27.28 47.33 -30.49
N TYR A 237 26.17 47.64 -29.82
CA TYR A 237 25.45 48.89 -29.99
C TYR A 237 26.23 50.11 -29.47
N ILE A 238 26.92 49.98 -28.33
CA ILE A 238 27.73 51.07 -27.76
C ILE A 238 28.94 51.38 -28.66
N HIS A 239 29.67 50.36 -29.11
CA HIS A 239 30.84 50.57 -29.98
C HIS A 239 30.50 51.09 -31.39
N ALA A 240 29.28 50.84 -31.87
CA ALA A 240 28.80 51.48 -33.10
C ALA A 240 28.50 52.97 -32.90
N LYS A 241 28.10 53.38 -31.69
CA LYS A 241 27.84 54.79 -31.35
C LYS A 241 29.15 55.59 -31.24
N ASP A 242 30.21 55.00 -30.71
CA ASP A 242 31.53 55.66 -30.61
C ASP A 242 32.19 55.90 -31.97
N ARG A 243 31.85 55.11 -33.00
CA ARG A 243 32.34 55.34 -34.37
C ARG A 243 31.63 56.48 -35.11
N LEU A 244 30.45 56.91 -34.64
CA LEU A 244 29.67 57.99 -35.25
C LEU A 244 29.91 59.35 -34.58
N SER A 245 30.46 59.40 -33.36
CA SER A 245 30.83 60.64 -32.68
C SER A 245 32.22 61.18 -33.07
N VAL A 246 33.05 60.39 -33.75
CA VAL A 246 34.38 60.80 -34.27
C VAL A 246 34.29 61.37 -35.69
N SER A 247 33.12 61.33 -36.33
CA SER A 247 32.90 61.82 -37.71
C SER A 247 32.15 63.17 -37.77
N ARG A 248 32.27 64.01 -36.74
CA ARG A 248 31.83 65.41 -36.78
C ARG A 248 32.92 66.32 -36.27
#